data_AF-A0A1H4KZY5-F1
#
_entry.id   AF-A0A1H4KZY5-F1
#
_cell.length_a   1.000
_cell.length_b   1.000
_cell.length_c   1.000
_cell.angle_alpha   90.00
_cell.angle_beta   90.00
_cell.angle_gamma   90.00
#
_symmetry.space_group_name_H-M   'P 1'
#
loop_
_entity.id
_entity.type
_entity.pdbx_description
1 polymer ?
#
loop_
_entity_poly.entity_id
_entity_poly.type
_entity_poly.pdbx_seq_one_letter_code
_entity_poly.pdbx_strand_id
1 'polypeptide(L)'
;MTMTAARPTATGTPGYTETMPCEPESARRARMLVSAALSTWDIGELAEAAVQIVAELVNNAIDHAQCRNVRVLITRPTQGVVRIGVADTCKQVPEPSSPDANAEEGPGLRPSAPCVRT
;
A
#
# COMPACT_ATOMS: atom_id res chain seq x y z
N MET A 1 -4.77 -17.62 -15.51
CA MET A 1 -5.08 -16.24 -15.07
C MET A 1 -5.82 -16.32 -13.75
N THR A 2 -5.16 -16.05 -12.64
CA THR A 2 -5.76 -16.04 -11.30
C THR A 2 -6.33 -14.65 -11.04
N MET A 3 -7.65 -14.48 -11.13
CA MET A 3 -8.30 -13.24 -10.71
C MET A 3 -8.35 -13.20 -9.18
N THR A 4 -7.57 -12.32 -8.55
CA THR A 4 -7.75 -12.03 -7.12
C THR A 4 -8.86 -11.01 -7.00
N ALA A 5 -10.04 -11.45 -6.57
CA ALA A 5 -11.16 -10.56 -6.33
C ALA A 5 -10.90 -9.71 -5.07
N ALA A 6 -11.17 -8.41 -5.17
CA ALA A 6 -11.17 -7.51 -4.03
C ALA A 6 -12.20 -7.99 -2.99
N ARG A 7 -11.79 -8.10 -1.73
CA ARG A 7 -12.68 -8.55 -0.63
C ARG A 7 -13.17 -7.35 0.18
N PRO A 8 -14.48 -7.25 0.48
CA PRO A 8 -15.00 -6.26 1.42
C PRO A 8 -14.46 -6.50 2.83
N THR A 9 -14.11 -5.44 3.56
CA THR A 9 -13.74 -5.54 5.00
C THR A 9 -14.99 -5.67 5.87
N ALA A 10 -15.07 -6.73 6.68
CA ALA A 10 -16.29 -7.16 7.38
C ALA A 10 -16.64 -6.40 8.68
N THR A 11 -16.25 -5.13 8.84
CA THR A 11 -16.38 -4.42 10.13
C THR A 11 -16.92 -3.01 9.97
N GLY A 12 -18.18 -2.83 9.55
CA GLY A 12 -18.94 -1.55 9.60
C GLY A 12 -18.40 -0.35 8.81
N THR A 13 -17.12 -0.38 8.45
CA THR A 13 -16.33 0.60 7.73
C THR A 13 -16.21 0.10 6.29
N PRO A 14 -16.68 0.88 5.31
CA PRO A 14 -16.49 0.55 3.91
C PRO A 14 -14.99 0.40 3.61
N GLY A 15 -14.63 -0.71 2.98
CA GLY A 15 -13.23 -0.96 2.63
C GLY A 15 -13.07 -2.14 1.69
N TYR A 16 -12.01 -2.06 0.91
CA TYR A 16 -11.63 -3.08 -0.06
C TYR A 16 -10.17 -3.45 0.16
N THR A 17 -9.88 -4.74 0.05
CA THR A 17 -8.50 -5.24 0.06
C THR A 17 -8.24 -6.17 -1.10
N GLU A 18 -7.03 -6.06 -1.66
CA GLU A 18 -6.54 -6.94 -2.71
C GLU A 18 -5.09 -7.31 -2.42
N THR A 19 -4.76 -8.59 -2.56
CA THR A 19 -3.38 -9.08 -2.49
C THR A 19 -2.94 -9.48 -3.89
N MET A 20 -1.76 -9.04 -4.30
CA MET A 20 -1.25 -9.16 -5.66
C MET A 20 0.21 -9.61 -5.63
N PRO A 21 0.72 -10.25 -6.70
CA PRO A 21 2.14 -10.53 -6.84
C PRO A 21 2.99 -9.25 -6.75
N CYS A 22 4.22 -9.36 -6.28
CA CYS A 22 5.19 -8.25 -6.24
C CYS A 22 5.79 -8.04 -7.65
N GLU A 23 4.96 -7.58 -8.59
CA GLU A 23 5.28 -7.42 -10.01
C GLU A 23 4.83 -6.05 -10.52
N PRO A 24 5.51 -5.44 -11.51
CA PRO A 24 5.17 -4.10 -12.02
C PRO A 24 3.69 -3.91 -12.41
N GLU A 25 3.04 -4.97 -12.91
CA GLU A 25 1.63 -4.98 -13.28
C GLU A 25 0.69 -4.73 -12.09
N SER A 26 1.14 -5.02 -10.87
CA SER A 26 0.36 -4.82 -9.64
C SER A 26 0.13 -3.35 -9.32
N ALA A 27 1.00 -2.44 -9.77
CA ALA A 27 0.75 -0.99 -9.64
C ALA A 27 -0.52 -0.58 -10.41
N ARG A 28 -0.72 -1.12 -11.61
CA ARG A 28 -1.95 -0.87 -12.38
C ARG A 28 -3.19 -1.40 -11.68
N ARG A 29 -3.11 -2.60 -11.10
CA ARG A 29 -4.23 -3.20 -10.34
C ARG A 29 -4.56 -2.40 -9.08
N ALA A 30 -3.55 -1.95 -8.34
CA ALA A 30 -3.72 -1.08 -7.18
C ALA A 30 -4.44 0.23 -7.54
N ARG A 31 -4.06 0.85 -8.67
CA ARG A 31 -4.74 2.04 -9.20
C ARG A 31 -6.23 1.78 -9.49
N MET A 32 -6.55 0.66 -10.14
CA MET A 32 -7.93 0.29 -10.44
C MET A 32 -8.75 0.04 -9.18
N LEU A 33 -8.19 -0.64 -8.18
CA LEU A 33 -8.85 -0.88 -6.89
C LEU A 33 -9.20 0.43 -6.18
N VAL A 34 -8.21 1.33 -6.06
CA VAL A 34 -8.39 2.62 -5.37
C VAL A 34 -9.39 3.50 -6.11
N SER A 35 -9.28 3.60 -7.43
CA SER A 35 -10.22 4.37 -8.24
C SER A 35 -11.65 3.83 -8.12
N ALA A 36 -11.84 2.52 -8.23
CA ALA A 36 -13.16 1.90 -8.11
C ALA A 36 -13.78 2.11 -6.72
N ALA A 37 -12.99 2.01 -5.66
CA ALA A 37 -13.44 2.25 -4.30
C ALA A 37 -13.88 3.71 -4.08
N LEU A 38 -13.09 4.67 -4.55
CA LEU A 38 -13.43 6.09 -4.44
C LEU A 38 -14.67 6.46 -5.27
N SER A 39 -14.82 5.90 -6.46
CA SER A 39 -16.05 6.05 -7.26
C SER A 39 -17.27 5.44 -6.57
N THR A 40 -17.11 4.30 -5.90
CA THR A 40 -18.21 3.65 -5.16
C THR A 40 -18.64 4.45 -3.92
N TRP A 41 -17.75 5.29 -3.40
CA TRP A 41 -18.02 6.13 -2.22
C TRP A 41 -18.41 7.57 -2.57
N ASP A 42 -18.62 7.87 -3.86
CA ASP A 42 -18.97 9.18 -4.41
C ASP A 42 -17.96 10.29 -4.04
N ILE A 43 -16.66 9.95 -4.01
CA ILE A 43 -15.55 10.88 -3.68
C ILE A 43 -14.45 10.84 -4.75
N GLY A 44 -14.86 10.94 -6.02
CA GLY A 44 -13.99 10.82 -7.19
C GLY A 44 -12.95 11.93 -7.33
N GLU A 45 -13.14 13.08 -6.66
CA GLU A 45 -12.20 14.21 -6.67
C GLU A 45 -10.82 13.86 -6.09
N LEU A 46 -10.74 12.85 -5.21
CA LEU A 46 -9.49 12.37 -4.64
C LEU A 46 -8.79 11.32 -5.53
N ALA A 47 -9.45 10.86 -6.60
CA ALA A 47 -9.00 9.70 -7.36
C ALA A 47 -7.62 9.90 -7.97
N GLU A 48 -7.34 11.04 -8.60
CA GLU A 48 -6.06 11.30 -9.26
C GLU A 48 -4.89 11.20 -8.27
N ALA A 49 -4.97 11.93 -7.15
CA ALA A 49 -3.95 11.92 -6.12
C ALA A 49 -3.80 10.54 -5.46
N ALA A 50 -4.91 9.89 -5.12
CA ALA A 50 -4.91 8.58 -4.47
C ALA A 50 -4.31 7.48 -5.37
N VAL A 51 -4.62 7.53 -6.66
CA VAL A 51 -4.12 6.60 -7.69
C VAL A 51 -2.62 6.79 -7.89
N GLN A 52 -2.11 8.02 -7.84
CA GLN A 52 -0.66 8.28 -7.90
C GLN A 52 0.04 7.76 -6.65
N ILE A 53 -0.46 8.10 -5.45
CA ILE A 53 0.12 7.66 -4.18
C ILE A 53 0.21 6.13 -4.11
N VAL A 54 -0.87 5.42 -4.44
CA VAL A 54 -0.86 3.96 -4.37
C VAL A 54 0.10 3.33 -5.38
N ALA A 55 0.27 3.94 -6.56
CA ALA A 55 1.22 3.46 -7.56
C ALA A 55 2.67 3.61 -7.06
N GLU A 56 3.02 4.76 -6.51
CA GLU A 56 4.36 4.99 -5.94
C GLU A 56 4.66 4.05 -4.77
N LEU A 57 3.70 3.85 -3.87
CA LEU A 57 3.87 2.92 -2.75
C LEU A 57 4.05 1.47 -3.20
N VAL A 58 3.30 1.04 -4.22
CA VAL A 58 3.43 -0.31 -4.78
C VAL A 58 4.75 -0.47 -5.54
N ASN A 59 5.16 0.53 -6.33
CA ASN A 59 6.45 0.51 -7.02
C ASN A 59 7.61 0.45 -6.01
N ASN A 60 7.55 1.26 -4.94
CA ASN A 60 8.54 1.20 -3.87
C ASN A 60 8.63 -0.21 -3.24
N ALA A 61 7.49 -0.87 -3.02
CA ALA A 61 7.48 -2.24 -2.51
C ALA A 61 8.13 -3.23 -3.49
N ILE A 62 7.84 -3.09 -4.79
CA ILE A 62 8.39 -3.95 -5.84
C ILE A 62 9.90 -3.75 -5.98
N ASP A 63 10.34 -2.50 -6.05
CA ASP A 63 11.73 -2.13 -6.35
C ASP A 63 12.66 -2.31 -5.15
N HIS A 64 12.13 -2.24 -3.92
CA HIS A 64 12.97 -2.17 -2.72
C HIS A 64 12.70 -3.25 -1.66
N ALA A 65 11.52 -3.88 -1.61
CA ALA A 65 11.17 -4.77 -0.50
C ALA A 65 11.46 -6.27 -0.73
N GLN A 66 11.99 -6.69 -1.88
CA GLN A 66 12.19 -8.13 -2.21
C GLN A 66 10.96 -8.99 -1.84
N CYS A 67 9.76 -8.48 -2.16
CA CYS A 67 8.51 -9.06 -1.69
C CYS A 67 8.01 -10.17 -2.63
N ARG A 68 7.16 -11.08 -2.11
CA ARG A 68 6.43 -12.03 -2.97
C ARG A 68 5.07 -11.52 -3.37
N ASN A 69 4.39 -10.91 -2.40
CA ASN A 69 3.09 -10.29 -2.61
C ASN A 69 3.06 -8.92 -1.96
N VAL A 70 2.24 -8.05 -2.54
CA VAL A 70 1.84 -6.76 -1.99
C VAL A 70 0.34 -6.80 -1.71
N ARG A 71 -0.07 -6.29 -0.55
CA ARG A 71 -1.47 -6.12 -0.16
C ARG A 71 -1.79 -4.65 -0.17
N VAL A 72 -2.85 -4.29 -0.88
CA VAL A 72 -3.43 -2.95 -0.85
C VAL A 72 -4.73 -3.01 -0.08
N LEU A 73 -4.93 -2.03 0.79
CA LEU A 73 -6.13 -1.82 1.58
C LEU A 73 -6.58 -0.37 1.38
N ILE A 74 -7.83 -0.17 1.03
CA ILE A 74 -8.47 1.14 1.09
C ILE A 74 -9.68 1.06 2.02
N THR A 75 -9.78 1.99 2.94
CA THR A 75 -10.86 2.05 3.95
C THR A 75 -11.37 3.47 4.10
N ARG A 76 -12.64 3.61 4.49
CA ARG A 76 -13.29 4.89 4.80
C ARG A 76 -13.77 4.89 6.25
N PRO A 77 -12.86 5.05 7.24
CA PRO A 77 -13.18 4.92 8.67
C PRO A 77 -14.24 5.92 9.14
N THR A 78 -14.25 7.14 8.59
CA THR A 78 -15.23 8.18 8.90
C THR A 78 -15.60 8.95 7.63
N GLN A 79 -16.65 9.78 7.70
CA GLN A 79 -16.95 10.72 6.62
C GLN A 79 -15.79 11.72 6.45
N GLY A 80 -15.34 11.89 5.20
CA GLY A 80 -14.23 12.79 4.86
C GLY A 80 -12.83 12.20 5.03
N VAL A 81 -12.67 10.96 5.52
CA VAL A 81 -11.37 10.33 5.69
C VAL A 81 -11.27 9.07 4.84
N VAL A 82 -10.26 9.03 3.97
CA VAL A 82 -9.84 7.84 3.24
C VAL A 82 -8.48 7.41 3.74
N ARG A 83 -8.33 6.13 4.07
CA ARG A 83 -7.05 5.53 4.45
C ARG A 83 -6.66 4.49 3.42
N ILE A 84 -5.49 4.69 2.81
CA ILE A 84 -4.84 3.76 1.89
C ILE A 84 -3.63 3.16 2.60
N GLY A 85 -3.53 1.84 2.61
CA GLY A 85 -2.40 1.10 3.15
C GLY A 85 -1.84 0.16 2.09
N VAL A 86 -0.51 0.09 2.02
CA VAL A 86 0.23 -0.86 1.20
C VAL A 86 1.15 -1.64 2.14
N ALA A 87 1.00 -2.96 2.15
CA ALA A 87 1.81 -3.86 2.95
C ALA A 87 2.45 -4.91 2.05
N ASP A 88 3.77 -4.92 1.96
CA ASP A 88 4.50 -5.98 1.32
C ASP A 88 4.64 -7.20 2.26
N THR A 89 4.79 -8.38 1.67
CA THR A 89 5.17 -9.60 2.41
C THR A 89 6.63 -9.93 2.10
N CYS A 90 7.55 -9.25 2.80
CA CYS A 90 8.96 -9.65 2.81
C CYS A 90 9.14 -11.07 3.37
N LYS A 91 10.20 -11.75 2.94
CA LYS A 91 10.72 -12.95 3.64
C LYS A 91 11.72 -12.62 4.75
N GLN A 92 12.28 -11.40 4.77
CA GLN A 92 13.28 -11.02 5.75
C GLN A 92 12.58 -10.70 7.08
N VAL A 93 12.90 -11.47 8.11
CA VAL A 93 12.60 -11.13 9.50
C VAL A 93 13.32 -9.80 9.79
N PRO A 94 12.68 -8.80 10.40
CA PRO A 94 13.38 -7.59 10.79
C PRO A 94 14.49 -7.96 11.77
N GLU A 95 15.75 -7.83 11.36
CA GLU A 95 16.85 -7.78 12.32
C GLU A 95 16.79 -6.39 12.98
N PRO A 96 16.77 -6.30 14.31
CA PRO A 96 16.81 -5.01 14.99
C PRO A 96 18.16 -4.34 14.72
N SER A 97 18.21 -3.40 13.78
CA SER A 97 19.37 -2.52 13.61
C SER A 97 19.47 -1.60 14.83
N SER A 98 20.56 -1.71 15.58
CA SER A 98 20.92 -0.74 16.61
C SER A 98 21.02 0.65 15.98
N PRO A 99 20.46 1.72 16.60
CA PRO A 99 20.58 3.06 16.06
C PRO A 99 22.06 3.48 16.08
N ASP A 100 22.67 3.61 14.91
CA ASP A 100 23.99 4.24 14.79
C ASP A 100 23.86 5.72 15.16
N ALA A 101 24.49 6.09 16.27
CA ALA A 101 24.44 7.42 16.86
C ALA A 101 25.30 8.47 16.13
N ASN A 102 25.60 8.30 14.84
CA ASN A 102 26.52 9.20 14.14
C ASN A 102 26.25 9.37 12.63
N ALA A 103 25.00 9.61 12.25
CA ALA A 103 24.66 10.04 10.89
C ALA A 103 24.21 11.52 10.90
N GLU A 104 25.16 12.42 11.17
CA GLU A 104 25.05 13.82 10.77
C GLU A 104 25.68 13.94 9.38
N GLU A 105 24.86 14.13 8.35
CA GLU A 105 25.07 14.94 7.12
C GLU A 105 24.20 14.44 5.95
N GLY A 106 23.15 15.20 5.59
CA GLY A 106 22.53 15.18 4.26
C GLY A 106 21.05 14.72 4.17
N PRO A 107 20.18 15.41 3.40
CA PRO A 107 18.76 15.07 3.27
C PRO A 107 18.56 13.89 2.32
N GLY A 108 18.61 12.70 2.88
CA GLY A 108 18.20 11.47 2.22
C GLY A 108 17.54 10.59 3.26
N LEU A 109 16.28 10.86 3.59
CA LEU A 109 15.47 9.97 4.41
C LEU A 109 15.38 8.62 3.69
N ARG A 110 16.25 7.68 4.06
CA ARG A 110 16.03 6.26 3.86
C ARG A 110 15.33 5.74 5.10
N PRO A 111 13.99 5.65 5.12
CA PRO A 111 13.36 4.73 6.04
C PRO A 111 13.66 3.33 5.50
N SER A 112 14.54 2.59 6.16
CA SER A 112 14.38 1.13 6.22
C SER A 112 13.09 0.89 6.99
N ALA A 113 11.95 1.03 6.31
CA ALA A 113 10.65 0.84 6.92
C ALA A 113 10.55 -0.64 7.32
N PRO A 114 10.38 -0.97 8.61
CA PRO A 114 10.21 -2.35 9.02
C PRO A 114 8.94 -2.90 8.39
N CYS A 115 9.03 -4.12 7.87
CA CYS A 115 7.95 -4.83 7.18
C CYS A 115 6.69 -4.84 8.06
N VAL A 116 5.67 -4.07 7.66
CA VAL A 116 4.46 -3.90 8.45
C VAL A 116 3.55 -5.10 8.22
N ARG A 117 3.49 -6.00 9.20
CA ARG A 117 2.39 -6.97 9.31
C ARG A 117 1.13 -6.22 9.78
N THR A 118 0.25 -5.87 8.86
CA THR A 118 -1.16 -5.55 9.17
C THR A 118 -2.04 -6.77 8.96
#